data_AF-A0A383EBB3-F1
#
_entry.id   AF-A0A383EBB3-F1
#
_cell.length_a   1.000
_cell.length_b   1.000
_cell.length_c   1.000
_cell.angle_alpha   90.00
_cell.angle_beta   90.00
_cell.angle_gamma   90.00
#
_symmetry.space_group_name_H-M   'P 1'
#
loop_
_entity.id
_entity.type
_entity.pdbx_description
1 polymer ?
#
loop_
_entity_poly.entity_id
_entity_poly.type
_entity_poly.pdbx_seq_one_letter_code
_entity_poly.pdbx_strand_id
1 'polypeptide(L)' 'MFKKITFGLIFCLFSIYLGSCIDQSSSKNSITETKPMVSATIFPIYDLIRQIAGEKLEVNLIVKANDSPHT' A
#
# COMPACT_ATOMS: atom_id res chain seq x y z
N MET A 1 24.81 -11.41 42.01
CA MET A 1 23.44 -11.18 41.47
C MET A 1 23.38 -10.11 40.38
N PHE A 2 24.24 -9.09 40.38
CA PHE A 2 24.24 -8.00 39.38
C PHE A 2 24.43 -8.44 37.92
N LYS A 3 25.30 -9.43 37.64
CA LYS A 3 25.58 -9.92 36.28
C LYS A 3 24.36 -10.55 35.57
N LYS A 4 23.40 -11.09 36.34
CA LYS A 4 22.14 -11.65 35.80
C LYS A 4 21.12 -10.54 35.49
N ILE A 5 21.13 -9.48 36.29
CA ILE A 5 20.30 -8.28 36.10
C ILE A 5 20.75 -7.48 34.88
N THR A 6 22.07 -7.32 34.67
CA THR A 6 22.61 -6.64 33.48
C THR A 6 22.28 -7.38 32.18
N PHE A 7 22.21 -8.72 32.22
CA PHE A 7 21.82 -9.54 31.06
C PHE A 7 20.32 -9.45 30.75
N GLY A 8 19.46 -9.30 31.77
CA GLY A 8 18.03 -9.06 31.55
C GLY A 8 17.75 -7.68 30.94
N LEU A 9 18.46 -6.65 31.41
CA LEU A 9 18.29 -5.28 30.91
C LEU A 9 18.66 -5.13 29.43
N ILE A 10 19.76 -5.78 29.01
CA ILE A 10 20.23 -5.70 27.61
C ILE A 10 19.25 -6.40 26.65
N PHE A 11 18.60 -7.48 27.10
CA PHE A 11 17.62 -8.23 26.31
C PHE A 11 16.30 -7.44 26.16
N CYS A 12 15.87 -6.75 27.20
CA CYS A 12 14.73 -5.83 27.13
C CYS A 12 14.98 -4.68 26.15
N LEU A 13 16.16 -4.06 26.19
CA LEU A 13 16.52 -2.98 25.26
C LEU A 13 16.54 -3.47 23.80
N PHE A 14 17.10 -4.65 23.53
CA PHE A 14 17.14 -5.23 22.19
C PHE A 14 15.74 -5.52 21.60
N SER A 15 14.79 -5.91 22.46
CA SER A 15 13.41 -6.19 22.06
C SER A 15 12.66 -4.94 21.59
N ILE A 16 13.01 -3.76 22.12
CA ILE A 16 12.41 -2.47 21.72
C ILE A 16 12.91 -2.03 20.34
N TYR A 17 14.18 -2.31 20.01
CA TYR A 17 14.76 -1.98 18.71
C TYR A 17 14.13 -2.78 17.55
N LEU A 18 13.68 -4.01 17.80
CA LEU A 18 13.04 -4.85 16.78
C LEU A 18 11.54 -4.53 16.58
N GLY A 19 10.89 -3.87 17.54
CA GLY A 19 9.47 -3.52 17.48
C GLY A 19 9.13 -2.26 16.68
N SER A 20 10.14 -1.54 16.17
CA SER A 20 9.94 -0.21 15.56
C SER A 20 9.71 -0.21 14.04
N CYS A 21 9.14 -1.28 13.51
CA CYS A 21 8.49 -1.28 12.19
C CYS A 21 6.97 -1.24 12.37
N ILE A 22 6.45 -0.17 13.00
CA ILE A 22 5.05 0.18 12.84
C ILE A 22 4.94 0.88 11.49
N ASP A 23 4.38 0.16 10.53
CA ASP A 23 3.94 0.72 9.28
C ASP A 23 2.87 1.77 9.62
N GLN A 24 3.20 3.04 9.45
CA GLN A 24 2.24 4.13 9.58
C GLN A 24 1.36 4.10 8.33
N SER A 25 0.55 3.04 8.21
CA SER A 25 -0.52 2.95 7.24
C SER A 25 -1.57 3.97 7.63
N SER A 26 -1.37 5.16 7.08
CA SER A 26 -2.29 6.25 6.83
C SER A 26 -3.36 6.46 7.89
N SER A 27 -3.21 7.57 8.62
CA SER A 27 -4.33 8.31 9.19
C SER A 27 -5.49 8.29 8.19
N LYS A 28 -6.52 7.49 8.50
CA LYS A 28 -7.77 7.44 7.76
C LYS A 28 -8.49 8.76 8.03
N ASN A 29 -8.02 9.82 7.38
CA ASN A 29 -8.70 11.10 7.35
C ASN A 29 -10.01 10.88 6.61
N SER A 30 -11.09 10.96 7.38
CA SER A 30 -12.48 10.91 6.96
C SER A 30 -12.88 12.21 6.25
N ILE A 31 -12.26 12.47 5.12
CA ILE A 31 -12.75 13.39 4.10
C ILE A 31 -12.75 12.54 2.84
N THR A 32 -13.86 12.51 2.10
CA THR A 32 -13.95 11.86 0.78
C THR A 32 -12.88 12.43 -0.13
N GLU A 33 -11.67 11.87 -0.07
CA GLU A 33 -10.61 12.14 -1.03
C GLU A 33 -11.05 11.49 -2.32
N THR A 34 -11.73 12.28 -3.15
CA THR A 34 -12.13 11.90 -4.49
C THR A 34 -10.85 11.57 -5.25
N LYS A 35 -10.56 10.28 -5.41
CA LYS A 35 -9.39 9.83 -6.15
C LYS A 35 -9.52 10.33 -7.59
N PRO A 36 -8.44 10.84 -8.20
CA PRO A 36 -8.48 11.22 -9.60
C PRO A 36 -8.85 10.00 -10.44
N MET A 37 -9.81 10.16 -11.35
CA MET A 37 -10.28 9.10 -12.23
C MET A 37 -9.56 9.18 -13.59
N VAL A 38 -9.02 8.05 -14.04
CA VAL A 38 -8.39 7.91 -15.35
C VAL A 38 -9.10 6.82 -16.13
N SER A 39 -9.37 7.07 -17.42
CA SER A 39 -9.98 6.07 -18.30
C SER A 39 -8.92 5.46 -19.22
N ALA A 40 -8.86 4.13 -19.26
CA ALA A 40 -8.04 3.36 -20.17
C ALA A 40 -8.89 2.79 -21.30
N THR A 41 -8.38 2.83 -22.52
CA THR A 41 -9.10 2.34 -23.71
C THR A 41 -9.21 0.82 -23.73
N ILE A 42 -8.13 0.11 -23.38
CA ILE A 42 -8.00 -1.35 -23.52
C ILE A 42 -7.42 -2.00 -22.26
N PHE A 43 -7.69 -3.30 -22.08
CA PHE A 43 -7.33 -4.03 -20.88
C PHE A 43 -5.82 -4.00 -20.52
N PRO A 44 -4.87 -4.17 -21.46
CA PRO A 44 -3.45 -4.12 -21.12
C PRO A 44 -3.02 -2.79 -20.50
N ILE A 45 -3.57 -1.67 -20.99
CA ILE A 45 -3.27 -0.34 -20.46
C ILE A 45 -3.93 -0.13 -19.10
N TYR A 46 -5.19 -0.60 -18.94
CA TYR A 46 -5.88 -0.59 -17.65
C TYR A 46 -5.07 -1.30 -16.56
N ASP A 47 -4.56 -2.50 -16.86
CA ASP A 47 -3.82 -3.33 -15.90
C ASP A 47 -2.50 -2.68 -15.49
N LEU A 48 -1.72 -2.17 -16.46
CA LEU A 48 -0.48 -1.45 -16.18
C LEU A 48 -0.70 -0.23 -15.28
N ILE A 49 -1.72 0.58 -15.57
CA ILE A 49 -2.03 1.77 -14.77
C ILE A 49 -2.42 1.35 -13.35
N ARG A 50 -3.25 0.31 -13.19
CA ARG A 50 -3.67 -0.18 -11.88
C ARG A 50 -2.48 -0.69 -11.04
N GLN A 51 -1.54 -1.40 -11.66
CA GLN A 51 -0.34 -1.89 -10.98
C GLN A 51 0.60 -0.75 -10.55
N ILE A 52 0.74 0.29 -11.37
CA ILE A 52 1.61 1.45 -11.06
C ILE A 52 0.95 2.38 -10.03
N ALA A 53 -0.34 2.69 -10.19
CA ALA A 53 -1.04 3.68 -9.38
C ALA A 53 -1.47 3.14 -8.01
N GLY A 54 -1.67 1.83 -7.89
CA GLY A 54 -2.17 1.20 -6.66
C GLY A 54 -3.48 1.85 -6.21
N GLU A 55 -3.52 2.30 -4.96
CA GLU A 55 -4.71 2.92 -4.37
C GLU A 55 -4.83 4.44 -4.64
N LYS A 56 -3.89 5.05 -5.38
CA LYS A 56 -3.85 6.52 -5.55
C LYS A 56 -4.83 7.04 -6.60
N LEU A 57 -5.26 6.19 -7.54
CA LEU A 57 -6.14 6.54 -8.65
C LEU A 57 -7.31 5.57 -8.75
N GLU A 58 -8.42 6.05 -9.31
CA GLU A 58 -9.48 5.20 -9.80
C GLU A 58 -9.34 5.01 -11.31
N VAL A 59 -9.31 3.77 -11.77
CA VAL A 59 -9.12 3.45 -13.19
C VAL A 59 -10.40 2.84 -13.73
N ASN A 60 -10.93 3.43 -14.80
CA ASN A 60 -12.08 2.92 -15.55
C ASN A 60 -11.61 2.32 -16.88
N LEU A 61 -12.22 1.21 -17.30
CA LEU A 61 -11.94 0.57 -18.58
C LEU A 61 -13.09 0.86 -19.55
N ILE A 62 -12.76 1.43 -20.72
CA ILE A 62 -13.76 1.83 -21.73
C ILE A 62 -14.29 0.62 -22.50
N VAL A 63 -13.40 -0.19 -23.08
CA VAL A 63 -13.77 -1.41 -23.81
C VAL A 63 -13.82 -2.58 -22.84
N LYS A 64 -14.91 -3.36 -22.81
CA LYS A 64 -15.03 -4.47 -21.86
C LYS A 64 -13.85 -5.42 -22.00
N ALA A 65 -13.47 -6.05 -20.89
CA ALA A 65 -12.45 -7.06 -20.91
C ALA A 65 -12.83 -8.16 -21.92
N ASN A 66 -11.87 -8.53 -22.77
CA ASN A 66 -12.03 -9.52 -23.83
C ASN A 66 -12.85 -9.09 -25.06
N ASP A 67 -13.37 -7.85 -25.11
CA ASP A 67 -13.91 -7.26 -26.34
C ASP A 67 -12.77 -6.76 -27.24
N SER A 68 -13.01 -6.78 -28.55
CA SER A 68 -12.07 -6.25 -29.53
C SER A 68 -11.94 -4.73 -29.38
N PRO A 69 -10.71 -4.20 -29.32
CA PRO A 69 -10.49 -2.76 -29.16
C PRO A 69 -10.67 -1.96 -30.46
N HIS A 70 -10.93 -2.64 -31.58
CA HIS A 70 -10.93 -2.07 -32.93
C HIS A 70 -12.26 -2.22 -33.67
N THR A 71 -13.29 -2.82 -33.07
CA THR A 71 -14.62 -3.07 -33.65
C THR A 71 -15.70 -2.77 -32.65
#